data_AF-C9KK81-F1
#
_entry.id   AF-C9KK81-F1
#
_cell.length_a   1.000
_cell.length_b   1.000
_cell.length_c   1.000
_cell.angle_alpha   90.00
_cell.angle_beta   90.00
_cell.angle_gamma   90.00
#
_symmetry.space_group_name_H-M   'P 1'
#
loop_
_entity.id
_entity.type
_entity.pdbx_description
1 polymer ?
#
loop_
_entity_poly.entity_id
_entity_poly.type
_entity_poly.pdbx_seq_one_letter_code
_entity_poly.pdbx_strand_id
1 'polypeptide(L)'
;MANSREKKTRNVFTEKAALEQEIAALRESLSEQAKRLAQCRKEIEDAIVERIKRQEEIDALREENRRLRKRLAEYEPPAEPAAEGAEEASSPDTPDESAGTREEDEFFAAFRIYVVGGTEKWQKKAAEVFPTMHFLGSEKNFDSSALAQADYVIINTNAVSHACTEKAKNAAPKSAAIIMTSNNNLPLLRQKLLETIQ
;
A
#
# COMPACT_ATOMS: atom_id res chain seq x y z
N MET A 1 -1.40 -50.72 58.67
CA MET A 1 -0.32 -49.81 58.18
C MET A 1 0.18 -50.15 56.77
N ALA A 2 0.17 -51.42 56.32
CA ALA A 2 0.64 -51.81 54.98
C ALA A 2 -0.17 -51.19 53.81
N ASN A 3 -1.50 -51.19 53.92
CA ASN A 3 -2.42 -50.76 52.86
C ASN A 3 -2.30 -49.28 52.45
N SER A 4 -1.79 -48.42 53.35
CA SER A 4 -1.59 -46.98 53.05
C SER A 4 -0.27 -46.69 52.32
N ARG A 5 0.75 -47.54 52.49
CA ARG A 5 2.02 -47.39 51.77
C ARG A 5 1.87 -47.85 50.33
N GLU A 6 1.16 -48.95 50.10
CA GLU A 6 0.87 -49.47 48.75
C GLU A 6 0.02 -48.51 47.90
N LYS A 7 -0.96 -47.82 48.50
CA LYS A 7 -1.72 -46.78 47.79
C LYS A 7 -0.87 -45.59 47.40
N LYS A 8 0.05 -45.14 48.27
CA LYS A 8 0.95 -44.01 47.98
C LYS A 8 1.94 -44.35 46.87
N THR A 9 2.54 -45.55 46.88
CA THR A 9 3.47 -45.97 45.83
C THR A 9 2.78 -46.11 44.48
N ARG A 10 1.54 -46.60 44.45
CA ARG A 10 0.75 -46.70 43.22
C ARG A 10 0.39 -45.32 42.65
N ASN A 11 0.01 -44.35 43.48
CA ASN A 11 -0.25 -42.97 43.05
C ASN A 11 1.00 -42.28 42.48
N VAL A 12 2.15 -42.44 43.15
CA VAL A 12 3.42 -41.87 42.66
C VAL A 12 3.83 -42.49 41.32
N PHE A 13 3.58 -43.78 41.11
CA PHE A 13 3.86 -44.43 39.84
C PHE A 13 2.94 -43.93 38.71
N THR A 14 1.64 -43.73 38.99
CA THR A 14 0.71 -43.18 38.00
C THR A 14 1.00 -41.73 37.67
N GLU A 15 1.37 -40.90 38.64
CA GLU A 15 1.78 -39.51 38.41
C GLU A 15 3.08 -39.45 37.62
N LYS A 16 4.06 -40.30 37.95
CA LYS A 16 5.31 -40.40 37.19
C LYS A 16 5.04 -40.79 35.73
N ALA A 17 4.19 -41.78 35.47
CA ALA A 17 3.83 -42.19 34.12
C ALA A 17 3.11 -41.08 33.34
N ALA A 18 2.21 -40.32 34.00
CA ALA A 18 1.53 -39.19 33.39
C ALA A 18 2.51 -38.06 33.02
N LEU A 19 3.45 -37.73 33.92
CA LEU A 19 4.49 -36.73 33.66
C LEU A 19 5.45 -37.18 32.54
N GLU A 20 5.82 -38.46 32.48
CA GLU A 20 6.64 -39.00 31.40
C GLU A 20 5.93 -38.91 30.04
N GLN A 21 4.61 -39.15 30.01
CA GLN A 21 3.80 -38.98 28.81
C GLN A 21 3.68 -37.52 28.38
N GLU A 22 3.52 -36.60 29.34
CA GLU A 22 3.48 -35.16 29.07
C GLU A 22 4.83 -34.64 28.54
N ILE A 23 5.95 -35.09 29.11
CA ILE A 23 7.29 -34.77 28.62
C ILE A 23 7.49 -35.29 27.19
N ALA A 24 7.02 -36.49 26.88
CA ALA A 24 7.08 -37.04 25.53
C ALA A 24 6.28 -36.20 24.54
N ALA A 25 5.04 -35.83 24.89
CA ALA A 25 4.19 -34.99 24.06
C ALA A 25 4.79 -33.58 23.84
N LEU A 26 5.34 -32.97 24.88
CA LEU A 26 6.01 -31.66 24.79
C LEU A 26 7.25 -31.71 23.90
N ARG A 27 8.04 -32.79 23.97
CA ARG A 27 9.21 -32.98 23.10
C ARG A 27 8.81 -33.14 21.63
N GLU A 28 7.74 -33.87 21.36
CA GLU A 28 7.20 -34.02 20.01
C GLU A 28 6.71 -32.68 19.46
N SER A 29 5.91 -31.94 20.24
CA SER A 29 5.46 -30.60 19.87
C SER A 29 6.63 -29.64 19.63
N LEU A 30 7.68 -29.70 20.46
CA LEU A 30 8.88 -28.87 20.28
C LEU A 30 9.63 -29.23 18.99
N SER A 31 9.74 -30.52 18.68
CA SER A 31 10.35 -31.00 17.43
C SER A 31 9.56 -30.51 16.21
N GLU A 32 8.23 -30.56 16.28
CA GLU A 32 7.37 -30.08 15.20
C GLU A 32 7.47 -28.57 15.00
N GLN A 33 7.46 -27.80 16.09
CA GLN A 33 7.66 -26.35 16.03
C GLN A 33 9.04 -25.99 15.46
N ALA A 34 10.10 -26.72 15.84
CA ALA A 34 11.44 -26.51 15.29
C ALA A 34 11.48 -26.75 13.77
N LYS A 35 10.80 -27.80 13.27
CA LYS A 35 10.67 -28.06 11.82
C LYS A 35 9.92 -26.94 11.10
N ARG A 36 8.79 -26.48 11.65
CA ARG A 36 8.01 -25.36 11.10
C ARG A 36 8.83 -24.08 11.05
N LEU A 37 9.60 -23.78 12.10
CA LEU A 37 10.49 -22.63 12.13
C LEU A 37 11.61 -22.72 11.09
N ALA A 38 12.21 -23.90 10.92
CA ALA A 38 13.24 -24.11 9.90
C ALA A 38 12.68 -23.92 8.48
N GLN A 39 11.47 -24.42 8.22
CA GLN A 39 10.78 -24.23 6.95
C GLN A 39 10.46 -22.75 6.70
N CYS A 40 9.88 -22.06 7.68
CA CYS A 40 9.55 -20.64 7.56
C CYS A 40 10.80 -19.78 7.33
N ARG A 41 11.93 -20.09 7.99
CA ARG A 41 13.21 -19.42 7.73
C ARG A 41 13.66 -19.60 6.29
N LYS A 42 13.59 -20.81 5.76
CA LYS A 42 13.96 -21.10 4.37
C LYS A 42 13.08 -20.32 3.38
N GLU A 43 11.76 -20.30 3.60
CA GLU A 43 10.82 -19.56 2.76
C GLU A 43 11.12 -18.05 2.75
N ILE A 44 11.50 -17.48 3.91
CA ILE A 44 11.91 -16.08 4.02
C ILE A 44 13.21 -15.83 3.25
N GLU A 45 14.21 -16.70 3.41
CA GLU A 45 15.49 -16.59 2.69
C GLU A 45 15.28 -16.65 1.16
N ASP A 46 14.49 -17.61 0.68
CA ASP A 46 14.16 -17.75 -0.73
C ASP A 46 13.42 -16.50 -1.25
N ALA A 47 12.46 -15.97 -0.48
CA ALA A 47 11.74 -14.75 -0.84
C ALA A 47 12.64 -13.50 -0.88
N ILE A 48 13.63 -13.40 0.01
CA ILE A 48 14.61 -12.31 0.00
C ILE A 48 15.48 -12.39 -1.27
N VAL A 49 16.00 -13.58 -1.59
CA VAL A 49 16.82 -13.79 -2.79
C VAL A 49 16.04 -13.43 -4.06
N GLU A 50 14.81 -13.88 -4.18
CA GLU A 50 13.95 -13.55 -5.31
C GLU A 50 13.63 -12.05 -5.41
N ARG A 51 13.46 -11.37 -4.27
CA ARG A 51 13.26 -9.92 -4.24
C ARG A 51 14.50 -9.16 -4.71
N ILE A 52 15.69 -9.61 -4.32
CA ILE A 52 16.96 -8.99 -4.76
C ILE A 52 17.11 -9.12 -6.27
N LYS A 53 16.91 -10.33 -6.84
CA LYS A 53 16.98 -10.54 -8.29
C LYS A 53 16.01 -9.63 -9.07
N ARG A 54 14.75 -9.54 -8.62
CA ARG A 54 13.76 -8.65 -9.24
C ARG A 54 14.17 -7.18 -9.16
N GLN A 55 14.80 -6.76 -8.06
CA GLN A 55 15.27 -5.40 -7.90
C GLN A 55 16.42 -5.09 -8.87
N GLU A 56 17.37 -6.02 -9.02
CA GLU A 56 18.47 -5.91 -10.00
C GLU A 56 17.94 -5.81 -11.44
N GLU A 57 16.93 -6.62 -11.79
CA GLU A 57 16.27 -6.57 -13.11
C GLU A 57 15.57 -5.23 -13.35
N ILE A 58 14.84 -4.71 -12.36
CA ILE A 58 14.21 -3.38 -12.44
C ILE A 58 15.26 -2.29 -12.67
N ASP A 59 16.39 -2.36 -11.97
CA ASP A 59 17.43 -1.35 -12.08
C ASP A 59 18.15 -1.43 -13.43
N ALA A 60 18.38 -2.63 -13.97
CA ALA A 60 18.88 -2.84 -15.33
C ALA A 60 17.92 -2.27 -16.39
N LEU A 61 16.62 -2.57 -16.29
CA LEU A 61 15.60 -2.03 -17.20
C LEU A 61 15.50 -0.49 -17.11
N ARG A 62 15.65 0.09 -15.92
CA ARG A 62 15.68 1.55 -15.74
C ARG A 62 16.90 2.19 -16.38
N GLU A 63 18.05 1.56 -16.28
CA GLU A 63 19.27 2.02 -16.93
C GLU A 63 19.15 1.95 -18.46
N GLU A 64 18.61 0.84 -18.97
CA GLU A 64 18.32 0.68 -20.39
C GLU A 64 17.31 1.73 -20.87
N ASN A 65 16.21 1.95 -20.14
CA ASN A 65 15.22 2.96 -20.48
C ASN A 65 15.83 4.37 -20.51
N ARG A 66 16.71 4.68 -19.53
CA ARG A 66 17.46 5.95 -19.51
C ARG A 66 18.37 6.07 -20.73
N ARG A 67 19.06 4.99 -21.11
CA ARG A 67 19.94 4.97 -22.30
C ARG A 67 19.15 5.15 -23.59
N LEU A 68 18.03 4.45 -23.73
CA LEU A 68 17.14 4.58 -24.89
C LEU A 68 16.55 5.98 -24.99
N ARG A 69 16.08 6.57 -23.88
CA ARG A 69 15.60 7.96 -23.83
C ARG A 69 16.68 8.96 -24.27
N LYS A 70 17.94 8.77 -23.85
CA LYS A 70 19.06 9.60 -24.31
C LYS A 70 19.29 9.46 -25.81
N ARG A 71 19.26 8.23 -26.34
CA ARG A 71 19.40 7.99 -27.78
C ARG A 71 18.24 8.60 -28.57
N LEU A 72 17.00 8.46 -28.09
CA LEU A 72 15.83 9.12 -28.68
C LEU A 72 16.01 10.63 -28.76
N ALA A 73 16.46 11.26 -27.67
CA ALA A 73 16.76 12.69 -27.63
C ALA A 73 17.92 13.13 -28.55
N GLU A 74 18.77 12.22 -29.03
CA GLU A 74 19.81 12.51 -30.04
C GLU A 74 19.24 12.51 -31.48
N TYR A 75 18.16 11.79 -31.74
CA TYR A 75 17.50 11.71 -33.05
C TYR A 75 16.27 12.61 -33.16
N GLU A 76 15.72 13.06 -32.04
CA GLU A 76 14.64 14.04 -31.99
C GLU A 76 15.28 15.44 -31.90
N PRO A 77 15.02 16.35 -32.85
CA PRO A 77 15.55 17.71 -32.76
C PRO A 77 15.05 18.35 -31.46
N PRO A 78 15.83 19.24 -30.81
CA PRO A 78 15.37 19.89 -29.60
C PRO A 78 14.13 20.69 -29.98
N ALA A 79 12.97 20.26 -29.50
CA ALA A 79 11.82 21.14 -29.38
C ALA A 79 12.32 22.34 -28.59
N GLU A 80 12.30 23.51 -29.24
CA GLU A 80 12.70 24.77 -28.65
C GLU A 80 12.09 24.90 -27.25
N PRO A 81 12.82 25.45 -26.26
CA PRO A 81 12.25 25.66 -24.94
C PRO A 81 11.04 26.58 -25.12
N ALA A 82 9.85 26.02 -24.94
CA ALA A 82 8.59 26.73 -24.96
C ALA A 82 8.70 27.90 -23.98
N ALA A 83 8.95 29.08 -24.53
CA ALA A 83 8.90 30.32 -23.80
C ALA A 83 7.47 30.46 -23.26
N GLU A 84 7.39 30.74 -21.98
CA GLU A 84 6.18 31.25 -21.33
C GLU A 84 5.59 32.38 -22.18
N GLY A 85 4.33 32.23 -22.61
CA GLY A 85 3.51 33.35 -23.03
C GLY A 85 2.82 33.20 -24.39
N ALA A 86 1.49 33.32 -24.31
CA ALA A 86 0.60 33.87 -25.33
C ALA A 86 0.16 32.99 -26.51
N GLU A 87 -1.07 32.49 -26.35
CA GLU A 87 -2.23 32.70 -27.22
C GLU A 87 -2.24 32.18 -28.68
N GLU A 88 -3.29 31.39 -28.92
CA GLU A 88 -4.15 31.33 -30.11
C GLU A 88 -3.50 31.27 -31.51
N ALA A 89 -3.55 30.08 -32.11
CA ALA A 89 -4.08 29.94 -33.47
C ALA A 89 -4.54 28.51 -33.75
N SER A 90 -5.79 28.42 -34.17
CA SER A 90 -6.53 27.23 -34.58
C SER A 90 -5.88 26.46 -35.74
N SER A 91 -5.78 25.14 -35.62
CA SER A 91 -6.22 24.17 -36.65
C SER A 91 -6.25 22.74 -36.08
N PRO A 92 -7.18 21.89 -36.54
CA PRO A 92 -7.45 20.56 -36.00
C PRO A 92 -6.54 19.50 -36.62
N ASP A 93 -6.49 18.31 -36.01
CA ASP A 93 -5.75 17.10 -36.43
C ASP A 93 -4.30 16.96 -35.93
N THR A 94 -4.17 16.86 -34.62
CA THR A 94 -3.20 15.93 -34.00
C THR A 94 -3.91 15.17 -32.87
N PRO A 95 -3.79 13.83 -32.78
CA PRO A 95 -4.32 13.09 -31.64
C PRO A 95 -3.51 13.47 -30.41
N ASP A 96 -4.12 14.32 -29.62
CA ASP A 96 -3.53 14.95 -28.45
C ASP A 96 -3.55 13.95 -27.28
N GLU A 97 -2.37 13.45 -26.87
CA GLU A 97 -2.23 12.73 -25.59
C GLU A 97 -2.62 13.62 -24.39
N SER A 98 -2.78 14.93 -24.57
CA SER A 98 -3.29 15.83 -23.54
C SER A 98 -4.82 15.78 -23.36
N ALA A 99 -5.56 15.21 -24.32
CA ALA A 99 -7.02 15.06 -24.23
C ALA A 99 -7.43 14.07 -23.12
N GLY A 100 -6.68 12.97 -22.93
CA GLY A 100 -6.96 11.98 -21.89
C GLY A 100 -6.84 12.57 -20.47
N THR A 101 -5.82 13.41 -20.23
CA THR A 101 -5.62 14.08 -18.94
C THR A 101 -6.77 15.04 -18.61
N ARG A 102 -7.28 15.76 -19.62
CA ARG A 102 -8.30 16.81 -19.43
C ARG A 102 -9.68 16.22 -19.15
N GLU A 103 -10.08 15.17 -19.85
CA GLU A 103 -11.33 14.44 -19.58
C GLU A 103 -11.29 13.74 -18.22
N GLU A 104 -10.15 13.15 -17.84
CA GLU A 104 -9.95 12.54 -16.52
C GLU A 104 -10.00 13.57 -15.39
N ASP A 105 -9.37 14.74 -15.58
CA ASP A 105 -9.36 15.80 -14.57
C ASP A 105 -10.77 16.40 -14.40
N GLU A 106 -11.55 16.54 -15.48
CA GLU A 106 -12.97 16.91 -15.43
C GLU A 106 -13.82 15.84 -14.73
N PHE A 107 -13.52 14.56 -14.95
CA PHE A 107 -14.16 13.45 -14.23
C PHE A 107 -13.93 13.54 -12.72
N PHE A 108 -12.69 13.79 -12.29
CA PHE A 108 -12.40 13.99 -10.86
C PHE A 108 -13.01 15.27 -10.29
N ALA A 109 -13.17 16.33 -11.11
CA ALA A 109 -13.83 17.58 -10.72
C ALA A 109 -15.32 17.40 -10.40
N ALA A 110 -15.97 16.39 -11.00
CA ALA A 110 -17.38 16.10 -10.76
C ALA A 110 -17.66 15.54 -9.35
N PHE A 111 -16.63 15.08 -8.63
CA PHE A 111 -16.77 14.43 -7.33
C PHE A 111 -16.05 15.20 -6.22
N ARG A 112 -16.64 15.23 -5.02
CA ARG A 112 -15.97 15.74 -3.81
C ARG A 112 -15.07 14.66 -3.22
N ILE A 113 -13.84 14.59 -3.72
CA ILE A 113 -12.84 13.60 -3.33
C ILE A 113 -11.93 14.17 -2.24
N TYR A 114 -11.88 13.50 -1.09
CA TYR A 114 -11.01 13.85 0.02
C TYR A 114 -9.93 12.80 0.24
N VAL A 115 -8.69 13.24 0.40
CA VAL A 115 -7.52 12.39 0.63
C VAL A 115 -7.02 12.58 2.06
N VAL A 116 -7.01 11.49 2.83
CA VAL A 116 -6.52 11.44 4.20
C VAL A 116 -5.18 10.71 4.24
N GLY A 117 -4.17 11.36 4.82
CA GLY A 117 -2.83 10.81 4.95
C GLY A 117 -1.92 11.05 3.75
N GLY A 118 -0.75 10.42 3.80
CA GLY A 118 0.39 10.72 2.93
C GLY A 118 1.35 11.70 3.60
N THR A 119 2.62 11.69 3.19
CA THR A 119 3.59 12.70 3.68
C THR A 119 3.30 14.05 3.05
N GLU A 120 3.68 15.15 3.70
CA GLU A 120 3.46 16.51 3.16
C GLU A 120 4.08 16.68 1.76
N LYS A 121 5.27 16.12 1.53
CA LYS A 121 5.92 16.09 0.22
C LYS A 121 5.11 15.34 -0.84
N TRP A 122 4.48 14.24 -0.46
CA TRP A 122 3.64 13.46 -1.37
C TRP A 122 2.33 14.19 -1.66
N GLN A 123 1.70 14.79 -0.65
CA GLN A 123 0.46 15.56 -0.83
C GLN A 123 0.67 16.76 -1.75
N LYS A 124 1.79 17.48 -1.65
CA LYS A 124 2.10 18.59 -2.57
C LYS A 124 2.15 18.11 -4.03
N LYS A 125 2.87 17.01 -4.29
CA LYS A 125 2.93 16.39 -5.63
C LYS A 125 1.57 15.84 -6.08
N ALA A 126 0.80 15.28 -5.16
CA ALA A 126 -0.52 14.75 -5.46
C ALA A 126 -1.50 15.88 -5.78
N ALA A 127 -1.41 17.03 -5.11
CA ALA A 127 -2.23 18.22 -5.41
C ALA A 127 -1.88 18.84 -6.76
N GLU A 128 -0.62 18.78 -7.20
CA GLU A 128 -0.23 19.18 -8.56
C GLU A 128 -0.86 18.26 -9.63
N VAL A 129 -0.96 16.96 -9.34
CA VAL A 129 -1.51 15.94 -10.25
C VAL A 129 -3.04 15.81 -10.17
N PHE A 130 -3.63 16.21 -9.04
CA PHE A 130 -5.06 16.14 -8.75
C PHE A 130 -5.52 17.46 -8.13
N PRO A 131 -5.61 18.54 -8.93
CA PRO A 131 -5.93 19.87 -8.43
C PRO A 131 -7.34 19.98 -7.82
N THR A 132 -8.23 19.06 -8.18
CA THR A 132 -9.63 19.01 -7.75
C THR A 132 -9.84 18.21 -6.46
N MET A 133 -8.81 17.50 -5.97
CA MET A 133 -8.91 16.70 -4.74
C MET A 133 -8.51 17.51 -3.50
N HIS A 134 -9.16 17.22 -2.37
CA HIS A 134 -8.90 17.89 -1.10
C HIS A 134 -7.99 17.05 -0.19
N PHE A 135 -6.78 17.52 0.10
CA PHE A 135 -5.81 16.80 0.93
C PHE A 135 -5.86 17.27 2.38
N LEU A 136 -6.24 16.37 3.31
CA LEU A 136 -6.47 16.69 4.72
C LEU A 136 -5.24 16.50 5.63
N GLY A 137 -4.02 16.60 5.08
CA GLY A 137 -2.79 16.58 5.86
C GLY A 137 -2.34 15.19 6.33
N SER A 138 -1.12 15.12 6.86
CA SER A 138 -0.50 13.90 7.42
C SER A 138 -0.77 13.73 8.92
N GLU A 139 -1.37 14.75 9.55
CA GLU A 139 -1.47 14.81 11.00
C GLU A 139 -2.56 13.90 11.56
N LYS A 140 -2.33 13.41 12.79
CA LYS A 140 -3.30 12.61 13.55
C LYS A 140 -4.64 13.33 13.77
N ASN A 141 -4.67 14.66 13.60
CA ASN A 141 -5.80 15.54 13.88
C ASN A 141 -6.31 16.24 12.62
N PHE A 142 -6.47 15.52 11.50
CA PHE A 142 -7.20 16.03 10.35
C PHE A 142 -8.64 16.42 10.74
N ASP A 143 -9.18 17.44 10.07
CA ASP A 143 -10.54 17.91 10.28
C ASP A 143 -11.54 16.91 9.70
N SER A 144 -12.18 16.14 10.59
CA SER A 144 -13.18 15.15 10.22
C SER A 144 -14.47 15.78 9.70
N SER A 145 -14.75 17.05 10.03
CA SER A 145 -15.96 17.72 9.54
C SER A 145 -15.92 17.97 8.03
N ALA A 146 -14.72 18.13 7.47
CA ALA A 146 -14.50 18.26 6.03
C ALA A 146 -14.97 17.01 5.24
N LEU A 147 -14.95 15.82 5.87
CA LEU A 147 -15.38 14.58 5.22
C LEU A 147 -16.91 14.44 5.13
N ALA A 148 -17.69 15.28 5.82
CA ALA A 148 -19.14 15.12 5.89
C ALA A 148 -19.86 15.27 4.54
N GLN A 149 -19.24 15.94 3.58
CA GLN A 149 -19.76 16.16 2.22
C GLN A 149 -18.96 15.42 1.15
N ALA A 150 -18.10 14.49 1.55
CA ALA A 150 -17.30 13.72 0.61
C ALA A 150 -18.19 12.75 -0.18
N ASP A 151 -17.94 12.66 -1.48
CA ASP A 151 -18.47 11.58 -2.33
C ASP A 151 -17.51 10.38 -2.28
N TYR A 152 -16.20 10.65 -2.23
CA TYR A 152 -15.16 9.64 -2.10
C TYR A 152 -14.12 10.06 -1.05
N VAL A 153 -13.69 9.09 -0.23
CA VAL A 153 -12.62 9.29 0.76
C VAL A 153 -11.47 8.32 0.47
N ILE A 154 -10.33 8.85 0.07
CA ILE A 154 -9.11 8.10 -0.20
C ILE A 154 -8.25 8.10 1.06
N ILE A 155 -7.91 6.93 1.58
CA ILE A 155 -7.07 6.78 2.77
C ILE A 155 -5.72 6.19 2.37
N ASN A 156 -4.64 6.96 2.49
CA ASN A 156 -3.29 6.45 2.29
C ASN A 156 -2.77 5.74 3.55
N THR A 157 -2.83 4.40 3.55
CA THR A 157 -2.54 3.54 4.70
C THR A 157 -1.07 3.52 5.11
N ASN A 158 -0.15 4.01 4.27
CA ASN A 158 1.28 4.07 4.61
C ASN A 158 1.61 5.13 5.67
N ALA A 159 0.73 6.11 5.85
CA ALA A 159 1.01 7.31 6.63
C ALA A 159 -0.04 7.58 7.71
N VAL A 160 -0.98 6.65 7.94
CA VAL A 160 -2.05 6.80 8.92
C VAL A 160 -2.15 5.57 9.81
N SER A 161 -2.46 5.78 11.09
CA SER A 161 -2.69 4.69 12.04
C SER A 161 -4.07 4.05 11.85
N HIS A 162 -4.29 2.88 12.46
CA HIS A 162 -5.60 2.24 12.48
C HIS A 162 -6.68 3.16 13.09
N ALA A 163 -6.36 3.87 14.18
CA ALA A 163 -7.27 4.84 14.79
C ALA A 163 -7.63 6.00 13.84
N CYS A 164 -6.67 6.49 13.06
CA CYS A 164 -6.90 7.53 12.06
C CYS A 164 -7.81 7.02 10.92
N THR A 165 -7.59 5.78 10.49
CA THR A 165 -8.40 5.10 9.48
C THR A 165 -9.86 4.99 9.94
N GLU A 166 -10.09 4.49 11.15
CA GLU A 166 -11.45 4.36 11.71
C GLU A 166 -12.12 5.72 11.92
N LYS A 167 -11.37 6.75 12.33
CA LYS A 167 -11.87 8.12 12.40
C LYS A 167 -12.35 8.62 11.04
N ALA A 168 -11.58 8.40 9.97
CA ALA A 168 -11.94 8.82 8.62
C ALA A 168 -13.19 8.08 8.11
N LYS A 169 -13.28 6.77 8.34
CA LYS A 169 -14.45 5.96 7.99
C LYS A 169 -15.73 6.43 8.69
N ASN A 170 -15.63 6.73 9.99
CA ASN A 170 -16.78 7.16 10.79
C ASN A 170 -17.21 8.60 10.47
N ALA A 171 -16.29 9.43 9.99
CA ALA A 171 -16.54 10.82 9.61
C ALA A 171 -17.11 10.96 8.19
N ALA A 172 -16.81 10.00 7.31
CA ALA A 172 -17.38 9.95 5.97
C ALA A 172 -18.89 9.65 6.04
N PRO A 173 -19.73 10.27 5.19
CA PRO A 173 -21.14 9.93 5.11
C PRO A 173 -21.29 8.49 4.61
N LYS A 174 -22.39 7.82 4.99
CA LYS A 174 -22.65 6.43 4.59
C LYS A 174 -22.77 6.24 3.06
N SER A 175 -23.04 7.32 2.34
CA SER A 175 -23.08 7.36 0.88
C SER A 175 -21.70 7.50 0.24
N ALA A 176 -20.66 7.89 0.99
CA ALA A 176 -19.31 8.03 0.47
C ALA A 176 -18.65 6.65 0.29
N ALA A 177 -17.98 6.47 -0.84
CA ALA A 177 -17.13 5.30 -1.04
C ALA A 177 -15.74 5.54 -0.43
N ILE A 178 -15.26 4.58 0.36
CA ILE A 178 -13.95 4.65 1.03
C ILE A 178 -12.95 3.81 0.24
N ILE A 179 -11.92 4.47 -0.28
CA ILE A 179 -10.87 3.84 -1.09
C ILE A 179 -9.58 3.79 -0.27
N MET A 180 -9.10 2.59 0.05
CA MET A 180 -7.84 2.42 0.75
C MET A 180 -6.70 2.21 -0.26
N THR A 181 -5.61 2.95 -0.09
CA THR A 181 -4.42 2.83 -0.94
C THR A 181 -3.14 2.83 -0.09
N SER A 182 -2.18 2.00 -0.47
CA SER A 182 -0.80 2.04 0.02
C SER A 182 0.17 2.43 -1.11
N ASN A 183 -0.34 2.90 -2.25
CA ASN A 183 0.49 3.24 -3.39
C ASN A 183 0.82 4.74 -3.38
N ASN A 184 2.12 5.05 -3.33
CA ASN A 184 2.60 6.42 -3.41
C ASN A 184 2.91 6.87 -4.85
N ASN A 185 2.84 5.95 -5.83
CA ASN A 185 3.02 6.27 -7.23
C ASN A 185 1.74 6.88 -7.80
N LEU A 186 1.77 8.18 -8.13
CA LEU A 186 0.59 8.97 -8.51
C LEU A 186 -0.07 8.49 -9.82
N PRO A 187 0.66 8.19 -10.90
CA PRO A 187 0.09 7.56 -12.10
C PRO A 187 -0.71 6.28 -11.83
N LEU A 188 -0.16 5.37 -11.01
CA LEU A 188 -0.86 4.12 -10.68
C LEU A 188 -2.06 4.36 -9.76
N LEU A 189 -1.97 5.36 -8.87
CA LEU A 189 -3.11 5.78 -8.06
C LEU A 189 -4.23 6.31 -8.96
N ARG A 190 -3.90 7.14 -9.96
CA ARG A 190 -4.86 7.70 -10.91
C ARG A 190 -5.64 6.61 -11.63
N GLN A 191 -4.93 5.68 -12.26
CA GLN A 191 -5.56 4.55 -12.97
C GLN A 191 -6.49 3.76 -12.05
N LYS A 192 -6.03 3.44 -10.84
CA LYS A 192 -6.84 2.72 -9.86
C LYS A 192 -8.10 3.50 -9.45
N LEU A 193 -8.01 4.82 -9.32
CA LEU A 193 -9.17 5.66 -8.99
C LEU A 193 -10.19 5.67 -10.13
N LEU A 194 -9.75 5.77 -11.39
CA LEU A 194 -10.65 5.69 -12.56
C LEU A 194 -11.36 4.33 -12.65
N GLU A 195 -10.70 3.24 -12.29
CA GLU A 195 -11.32 1.91 -12.27
C GLU A 195 -12.32 1.73 -11.10
N THR A 196 -12.11 2.45 -9.99
CA THR A 196 -12.90 2.29 -8.75
C THR A 196 -14.09 3.25 -8.69
N ILE A 197 -13.95 4.44 -9.25
CA ILE A 197 -14.99 5.47 -9.32
C ILE A 197 -15.71 5.23 -10.65
N GLN A 198 -16.92 4.67 -10.59
CA GLN A 198 -17.82 4.43 -11.73
C GLN A 198 -19.23 4.88 -11.37
#